data_AF-A0A2V8M7T3-F1
#
_entry.id   AF-A0A2V8M7T3-F1
#
_cell.length_a   1.000
_cell.length_b   1.000
_cell.length_c   1.000
_cell.angle_alpha   90.00
_cell.angle_beta   90.00
_cell.angle_gamma   90.00
#
_symmetry.space_group_name_H-M   'P 1'
#
loop_
_entity.id
_entity.type
_entity.pdbx_description
1 polymer ?
#
loop_
_entity_poly.entity_id
_entity_poly.type
_entity_poly.pdbx_seq_one_letter_code
_entity_poly.pdbx_strand_id
1 'polypeptide(L)'
;MTAKQKTVIGLVMLVLVFLLGFMPQYLEKRQLQRELAISIEKLKLSELRDLAGLMLLEGLRQNYGVARDYSSQYFDKLREISEQAENSTLKAALQELLSSRDAVTAALSKADPASASQLQAIFAKTQTATKAQP
;
A
#
# COMPACT_ATOMS: atom_id res chain seq x y z
N MET A 1 -10.09 5.43 -64.12
CA MET A 1 -9.17 5.05 -63.04
C MET A 1 -8.42 3.79 -63.45
N THR A 2 -7.16 3.95 -63.81
CA THR A 2 -6.26 2.86 -64.25
C THR A 2 -6.04 1.86 -63.12
N ALA A 3 -6.02 0.56 -63.44
CA ALA A 3 -5.98 -0.54 -62.48
C ALA A 3 -4.88 -0.43 -61.42
N LYS A 4 -3.78 0.26 -61.74
CA LYS A 4 -2.64 0.56 -60.84
C LYS A 4 -3.01 1.47 -59.66
N GLN A 5 -3.88 2.48 -59.84
CA GLN A 5 -4.26 3.39 -58.75
C GLN A 5 -5.14 2.68 -57.70
N LYS A 6 -6.01 1.76 -58.14
CA LYS A 6 -6.85 0.97 -57.22
C LYS A 6 -6.02 0.04 -56.33
N THR A 7 -4.92 -0.51 -56.85
CA THR A 7 -4.01 -1.38 -56.08
C THR A 7 -3.23 -0.60 -55.04
N VAL A 8 -2.74 0.60 -55.39
CA VAL A 8 -2.04 1.48 -54.44
C VAL A 8 -2.97 1.94 -53.33
N ILE A 9 -4.21 2.33 -53.65
CA ILE A 9 -5.21 2.72 -52.66
C ILE A 9 -5.55 1.55 -51.72
N GLY A 10 -5.71 0.34 -52.26
CA GLY A 10 -5.95 -0.86 -51.45
C GLY A 10 -4.79 -1.18 -50.49
N LEU A 11 -3.54 -1.03 -50.95
CA LEU A 11 -2.36 -1.28 -50.14
C LEU A 11 -2.21 -0.26 -49.00
N VAL A 12 -2.43 1.03 -49.29
CA VAL A 12 -2.39 2.10 -48.29
C VAL A 12 -3.49 1.92 -47.24
N MET A 13 -4.68 1.50 -47.65
CA MET A 13 -5.80 1.25 -46.74
C MET A 13 -5.52 0.05 -45.82
N LEU A 14 -4.87 -1.00 -46.33
CA LEU A 14 -4.47 -2.16 -45.55
C LEU A 14 -3.41 -1.81 -44.50
N VAL A 15 -2.44 -0.97 -44.86
CA VAL A 15 -1.42 -0.46 -43.92
C VAL A 15 -2.04 0.44 -42.85
N LEU A 16 -3.02 1.28 -43.19
CA LEU A 16 -3.74 2.13 -42.23
C LEU A 16 -4.57 1.32 -41.23
N VAL A 17 -5.30 0.29 -41.70
CA VAL A 17 -6.05 -0.63 -40.82
C VAL A 17 -5.11 -1.43 -39.94
N PHE A 18 -3.97 -1.87 -40.49
CA PHE A 18 -2.95 -2.59 -39.74
C PHE A 18 -2.30 -1.72 -38.66
N LEU A 19 -1.98 -0.45 -38.96
CA LEU A 19 -1.44 0.52 -37.99
C LEU A 19 -2.46 0.92 -36.92
N LEU A 20 -3.73 1.14 -37.29
CA LEU A 20 -4.81 1.44 -36.35
C LEU A 20 -5.16 0.23 -35.46
N GLY A 21 -5.01 -1.00 -35.96
CA GLY A 21 -5.17 -2.22 -35.20
C GLY A 21 -4.00 -2.55 -34.27
N PHE A 22 -2.78 -2.11 -34.61
CA PHE A 22 -1.58 -2.36 -33.80
C PHE A 22 -1.30 -1.31 -32.71
N MET A 23 -1.89 -0.11 -32.78
CA MET A 23 -1.59 0.97 -31.82
C MET A 23 -2.30 0.88 -30.45
N PRO A 24 -3.50 0.30 -30.25
CA PRO A 24 -4.17 0.36 -28.95
C PRO A 24 -3.54 -0.59 -27.91
N GLN A 25 -2.86 -1.66 -28.33
CA GLN A 25 -2.30 -2.66 -27.40
C GLN A 25 -0.94 -2.32 -26.79
N TYR A 26 -0.25 -1.28 -27.28
CA TYR A 26 1.04 -0.87 -26.70
C TYR A 26 0.93 0.18 -25.59
N LEU A 27 -0.24 0.81 -25.44
CA LEU A 27 -0.47 1.81 -24.38
C LEU A 27 -0.98 1.18 -23.07
N GLU A 28 -1.66 0.04 -23.12
CA GLU A 28 -2.17 -0.66 -21.91
C GLU A 28 -1.08 -1.29 -21.04
N LYS A 29 0.05 -1.69 -21.62
CA LYS A 29 1.12 -2.41 -20.90
C LYS A 29 1.87 -1.56 -19.86
N ARG A 30 1.78 -0.23 -19.92
CA ARG A 30 2.40 0.69 -18.93
C ARG A 30 1.43 1.20 -17.86
N GLN A 31 0.12 1.01 -18.03
CA GLN A 31 -0.88 1.35 -17.02
C GLN A 31 -1.08 0.18 -16.04
N LEU A 32 -1.05 -1.08 -16.51
CA LEU A 32 -1.17 -2.24 -15.61
C LEU A 32 -0.03 -2.36 -14.59
N GLN A 33 1.22 -2.00 -14.94
CA GLN A 33 2.32 -2.03 -13.96
C GLN A 33 2.21 -0.91 -12.91
N ARG A 34 1.67 0.25 -13.30
CA ARG A 34 1.43 1.37 -12.39
C ARG A 34 0.27 1.07 -11.44
N GLU A 35 -0.81 0.48 -11.95
CA GLU A 35 -1.92 0.02 -11.11
C GLU A 35 -1.51 -1.11 -10.17
N LEU A 36 -0.61 -2.01 -10.59
CA LEU A 36 -0.12 -3.09 -9.72
C LEU A 36 0.73 -2.54 -8.57
N ALA A 37 1.65 -1.60 -8.85
CA ALA A 37 2.47 -0.97 -7.81
C ALA A 37 1.60 -0.18 -6.81
N ILE A 38 0.64 0.60 -7.31
CA ILE A 38 -0.31 1.36 -6.48
C ILE A 38 -1.21 0.42 -5.67
N SER A 39 -1.64 -0.71 -6.24
CA SER A 39 -2.49 -1.68 -5.53
C SER A 39 -1.73 -2.45 -4.46
N ILE A 40 -0.46 -2.83 -4.70
CA ILE A 40 0.39 -3.47 -3.70
C ILE A 40 0.67 -2.51 -2.54
N GLU A 41 0.96 -1.25 -2.83
CA GLU A 41 1.20 -0.24 -1.81
C GLU A 41 -0.06 0.00 -0.95
N LYS A 42 -1.22 0.13 -1.58
CA LYS A 42 -2.53 0.22 -0.88
C LYS A 42 -2.82 -1.02 -0.04
N LEU A 43 -2.50 -2.22 -0.53
CA LEU A 43 -2.72 -3.47 0.20
C LEU A 43 -1.83 -3.55 1.45
N LYS A 44 -0.53 -3.24 1.31
CA LYS A 44 0.42 -3.24 2.43
C LYS A 44 -0.01 -2.28 3.55
N LEU A 45 -0.52 -1.11 3.17
CA LEU A 45 -1.00 -0.12 4.13
C LEU A 45 -2.35 -0.49 4.74
N SER A 46 -3.22 -1.18 4.00
CA SER A 46 -4.46 -1.74 4.55
C SER A 46 -4.16 -2.80 5.61
N GLU A 47 -3.23 -3.70 5.31
CA GLU A 47 -2.79 -4.75 6.23
C GLU A 47 -2.18 -4.15 7.51
N LEU A 48 -1.39 -3.07 7.38
CA LEU A 48 -0.86 -2.34 8.52
C LEU A 48 -1.97 -1.74 9.40
N ARG A 49 -3.02 -1.19 8.79
CA ARG A 49 -4.21 -0.68 9.50
C ARG A 49 -4.99 -1.80 10.19
N ASP A 50 -5.13 -2.95 9.55
CA ASP A 50 -5.85 -4.09 10.09
C ASP A 50 -5.11 -4.65 11.32
N LEU A 51 -3.78 -4.80 11.23
CA LEU A 51 -2.94 -5.21 12.36
C LEU A 51 -3.02 -4.21 13.53
N ALA A 52 -3.00 -2.90 13.24
CA ALA A 52 -3.19 -1.88 14.28
C ALA A 52 -4.57 -1.96 14.94
N GLY A 53 -5.62 -2.26 14.16
CA GLY A 53 -6.98 -2.47 14.66
C GLY A 53 -7.11 -3.72 15.52
N LEU A 54 -6.51 -4.85 15.10
CA LEU A 54 -6.50 -6.10 15.84
C LEU A 54 -5.73 -5.97 17.16
N MET A 55 -4.55 -5.33 17.13
CA MET A 55 -3.76 -5.03 18.31
C MET A 55 -4.56 -4.19 19.31
N LEU A 56 -5.25 -3.14 18.84
CA LEU A 56 -6.10 -2.30 19.69
C LEU A 56 -7.27 -3.08 20.27
N LEU A 57 -7.97 -3.86 19.45
CA LEU A 57 -9.12 -4.67 19.88
C LEU A 57 -8.72 -5.65 20.97
N GLU A 58 -7.65 -6.41 20.77
CA GLU A 58 -7.17 -7.38 21.75
C GLU A 58 -6.60 -6.70 23.01
N GLY A 59 -5.99 -5.52 22.86
CA GLY A 59 -5.58 -4.68 24.00
C GLY A 59 -6.77 -4.20 24.83
N LEU A 60 -7.88 -3.81 24.20
CA LEU A 60 -9.13 -3.44 24.88
C LEU A 60 -9.81 -4.64 25.55
N ARG A 61 -9.68 -5.84 24.96
CA ARG A 61 -10.15 -7.11 25.53
C ARG A 61 -9.23 -7.64 26.63
N GLN A 62 -8.18 -6.90 27.00
CA GLN A 62 -7.16 -7.30 27.99
C GLN A 62 -6.42 -8.59 27.61
N ASN A 63 -6.46 -8.96 26.33
CA ASN A 63 -5.76 -10.12 25.81
C ASN A 63 -4.34 -9.72 25.38
N TYR A 64 -3.55 -9.31 26.38
CA TYR A 64 -2.22 -8.73 26.15
C TYR A 64 -1.23 -9.68 25.48
N GLY A 65 -1.44 -11.00 25.59
CA GLY A 65 -0.64 -12.00 24.87
C GLY A 65 -0.87 -11.95 23.36
N VAL A 66 -2.13 -11.92 22.94
CA VAL A 66 -2.48 -11.81 21.51
C VAL A 66 -2.20 -10.40 20.97
N ALA A 67 -2.43 -9.36 21.79
CA ALA A 67 -2.07 -8.00 21.43
C ALA A 67 -0.56 -7.84 21.20
N ARG A 68 0.30 -8.56 21.95
CA ARG A 68 1.76 -8.59 21.71
C ARG A 68 2.11 -9.21 20.38
N ASP A 69 1.45 -10.31 20.02
CA ASP A 69 1.69 -10.98 18.74
C ASP A 69 1.33 -10.07 17.57
N TYR A 70 0.14 -9.46 17.59
CA TYR A 70 -0.25 -8.47 16.59
C TYR A 70 0.63 -7.22 16.61
N SER A 71 1.12 -6.80 17.78
CA SER A 71 2.07 -5.69 17.89
C SER A 71 3.39 -6.00 17.19
N SER A 72 3.94 -7.21 17.37
CA SER A 72 5.16 -7.62 16.67
C SER A 72 4.95 -7.61 15.16
N GLN A 73 3.88 -8.26 14.68
CA GLN A 73 3.55 -8.30 13.26
C GLN A 73 3.35 -6.89 12.67
N TYR A 74 2.67 -6.01 13.41
CA TYR A 74 2.49 -4.61 13.04
C TYR A 74 3.83 -3.88 12.88
N PHE A 75 4.74 -3.99 13.86
CA PHE A 75 6.02 -3.27 13.81
C PHE A 75 6.99 -3.83 12.78
N ASP A 76 6.95 -5.14 12.52
CA ASP A 76 7.73 -5.76 11.45
C ASP A 76 7.26 -5.27 10.08
N LYS A 77 5.94 -5.24 9.85
CA LYS A 77 5.34 -4.69 8.62
C LYS A 77 5.62 -3.19 8.48
N LEU A 78 5.51 -2.44 9.57
CA LEU A 78 5.79 -1.01 9.60
C LEU A 78 7.23 -0.71 9.18
N ARG A 79 8.20 -1.52 9.65
CA ARG A 79 9.60 -1.43 9.24
C ARG A 79 9.75 -1.70 7.75
N GLU A 80 9.19 -2.81 7.27
CA GLU A 80 9.23 -3.18 5.85
C GLU A 80 8.73 -2.03 4.95
N ILE A 81 7.56 -1.47 5.27
CA ILE A 81 6.97 -0.37 4.51
C ILE A 81 7.85 0.90 4.63
N SER A 82 8.39 1.20 5.81
CA SER A 82 9.26 2.38 5.99
C SER A 82 10.57 2.31 5.21
N GLU A 83 11.12 1.11 5.02
CA GLU A 83 12.34 0.87 4.25
C GLU A 83 12.08 0.97 2.75
N GLN A 84 10.90 0.53 2.29
CA GLN A 84 10.46 0.57 0.89
C GLN A 84 9.79 1.89 0.48
N ALA A 85 9.44 2.75 1.43
CA ALA A 85 8.76 4.01 1.15
C ALA A 85 9.69 5.00 0.43
N GLU A 86 9.32 5.36 -0.81
CA GLU A 86 9.99 6.41 -1.59
C GLU A 86 9.57 7.81 -1.15
N ASN A 87 8.36 7.96 -0.59
CA ASN A 87 7.83 9.22 -0.09
C ASN A 87 8.46 9.58 1.27
N SER A 88 9.20 10.69 1.32
CA SER A 88 9.90 11.16 2.53
C SER A 88 8.97 11.49 3.69
N THR A 89 7.78 12.05 3.41
CA THR A 89 6.77 12.37 4.44
C THR A 89 6.18 11.10 5.05
N LEU A 90 5.84 10.12 4.21
CA LEU A 90 5.36 8.82 4.67
C LEU A 90 6.44 8.12 5.49
N LYS A 91 7.67 8.07 4.98
CA LYS A 91 8.81 7.46 5.66
C LYS A 91 9.06 8.06 7.05
N ALA A 92 9.02 9.39 7.19
CA ALA A 92 9.16 10.07 8.47
C ALA A 92 8.03 9.68 9.45
N ALA A 93 6.78 9.65 8.98
CA ALA A 93 5.63 9.25 9.82
C ALA A 93 5.72 7.79 10.27
N LEU A 94 6.15 6.87 9.40
CA LEU A 94 6.34 5.45 9.75
C LEU A 94 7.52 5.26 10.71
N GLN A 95 8.59 6.03 10.57
CA GLN A 95 9.72 6.03 11.51
C GLN A 95 9.34 6.58 12.89
N GLU A 96 8.52 7.62 12.95
CA GLU A 96 7.96 8.12 14.21
C GLU A 96 7.13 7.02 14.88
N LEU A 97 6.29 6.31 14.12
CA LEU A 97 5.53 5.17 14.65
C LEU A 97 6.45 4.05 15.14
N LEU A 98 7.53 3.72 14.42
CA LEU A 98 8.53 2.71 14.85
C LEU A 98 9.20 3.08 16.17
N SER A 99 9.39 4.38 16.46
CA SER A 99 9.99 4.81 17.73
C SER A 99 9.12 4.45 18.95
N SER A 100 7.81 4.24 18.75
CA SER A 100 6.88 3.82 19.81
C SER A 100 6.92 2.32 20.14
N ARG A 101 7.61 1.50 19.33
CA ARG A 101 7.66 0.04 19.50
C ARG A 101 8.01 -0.40 20.91
N ASP A 102 9.14 0.09 21.42
CA ASP A 102 9.67 -0.41 22.69
C ASP A 102 8.74 -0.04 23.87
N ALA A 103 8.12 1.15 23.81
CA ALA A 103 7.13 1.57 24.80
C ALA A 103 5.88 0.68 24.78
N VAL A 104 5.37 0.35 23.58
CA VAL A 104 4.19 -0.51 23.40
C VAL A 104 4.48 -1.94 23.82
N THR A 105 5.61 -2.50 23.39
CA THR A 105 6.05 -3.83 23.78
C THR A 105 6.18 -3.93 25.30
N ALA A 106 6.76 -2.91 25.95
CA ALA A 106 6.85 -2.85 27.40
C ALA A 106 5.47 -2.78 28.07
N ALA A 107 4.57 -1.92 27.58
CA ALA A 107 3.22 -1.75 28.14
C ALA A 107 2.38 -3.03 28.01
N LEU A 108 2.42 -3.69 26.85
CA LEU A 108 1.73 -4.95 26.62
C LEU A 108 2.36 -6.12 27.40
N SER A 109 3.69 -6.12 27.59
CA SER A 109 4.38 -7.14 28.40
C SER A 109 3.99 -7.05 29.88
N LYS A 110 3.81 -5.83 30.38
CA LYS A 110 3.37 -5.57 31.76
C LYS A 110 1.86 -5.77 31.96
N ALA A 111 1.10 -6.06 30.90
CA ALA A 111 -0.36 -6.09 30.95
C ALA A 111 -0.95 -4.79 31.53
N ASP A 112 -0.32 -3.65 31.21
CA ASP A 112 -0.68 -2.35 31.76
C ASP A 112 -2.03 -1.89 31.19
N PRO A 113 -3.05 -1.58 32.00
CA PRO A 113 -4.31 -1.01 31.52
C PRO A 113 -4.13 0.29 30.72
N ALA A 114 -3.07 1.06 30.99
CA ALA A 114 -2.72 2.26 30.23
C ALA A 114 -2.21 1.95 28.80
N SER A 115 -1.92 0.68 28.47
CA SER A 115 -1.57 0.30 27.10
C SER A 115 -2.71 0.63 26.12
N ALA A 116 -3.98 0.51 26.52
CA ALA A 116 -5.11 0.78 25.64
C ALA A 116 -5.09 2.20 25.03
N SER A 117 -4.72 3.23 25.80
CA SER A 117 -4.62 4.60 25.29
C SER A 117 -3.44 4.78 24.33
N GLN A 118 -2.33 4.09 24.57
CA GLN A 118 -1.18 4.06 23.67
C GLN A 118 -1.51 3.37 22.34
N LEU A 119 -2.23 2.23 22.38
CA LEU A 119 -2.68 1.52 21.19
C LEU A 119 -3.66 2.35 20.37
N GLN A 120 -4.57 3.09 21.02
CA GLN A 120 -5.47 4.02 20.34
C GLN A 120 -4.71 5.13 19.61
N ALA A 121 -3.71 5.72 20.26
CA ALA A 121 -2.87 6.75 19.66
C ALA A 121 -2.12 6.22 18.42
N ILE A 122 -1.59 5.00 18.49
CA ILE A 122 -0.91 4.35 17.36
C ILE A 122 -1.88 4.07 16.22
N PHE A 123 -3.06 3.55 16.52
CA PHE A 123 -4.07 3.30 15.51
C PHE A 123 -4.49 4.59 14.79
N ALA A 124 -4.71 5.67 15.54
CA ALA A 124 -5.04 6.98 14.97
C ALA A 124 -3.91 7.53 14.09
N LYS A 125 -2.66 7.49 14.58
CA LYS A 125 -1.48 7.92 13.80
C LYS A 125 -1.27 7.07 12.54
N THR A 126 -1.47 5.75 12.63
CA THR A 126 -1.40 4.83 11.49
C THR A 126 -2.44 5.18 10.43
N GLN A 127 -3.69 5.43 10.83
CA GLN A 127 -4.72 5.86 9.89
C GLN A 127 -4.38 7.17 9.20
N THR A 128 -3.85 8.14 9.92
CA THR A 128 -3.45 9.43 9.34
C THR A 128 -2.30 9.26 8.35
N ALA A 129 -1.26 8.49 8.71
CA ALA A 129 -0.12 8.22 7.83
C ALA A 129 -0.54 7.49 6.55
N THR A 130 -1.46 6.53 6.66
CA THR A 130 -1.98 5.77 5.51
C THR A 130 -2.99 6.56 4.65
N LYS A 131 -3.75 7.50 5.22
CA LYS A 131 -4.71 8.33 4.47
C LYS A 131 -4.04 9.49 3.74
N ALA A 132 -2.85 9.91 4.14
CA ALA A 132 -2.13 11.05 3.55
C ALA A 132 -1.55 10.80 2.15
N GLN A 133 -2.05 9.78 1.44
CA GLN A 133 -1.53 9.35 0.14
C GLN A 133 -2.45 9.86 -0.98
N PRO A 134 -2.01 10.83 -1.79
CA PRO A 134 -2.75 11.29 -2.97
C PRO A 134 -2.74 10.24 -4.10
#